data_AF-A0A1V5AUW2-F1
#
_entry.id   AF-A0A1V5AUW2-F1
#
_cell.length_a   1.000
_cell.length_b   1.000
_cell.length_c   1.000
_cell.angle_alpha   90.00
_cell.angle_beta   90.00
_cell.angle_gamma   90.00
#
_symmetry.space_group_name_H-M   'P 1'
#
loop_
_entity.id
_entity.type
_entity.pdbx_description
1 polymer ?
#
loop_
_entity_poly.entity_id
_entity_poly.type
_entity_poly.pdbx_seq_one_letter_code
_entity_poly.pdbx_strand_id
1 'polypeptide(L)'
;MNVKVLKKTDDELHLEFFGESHTLLNLLRTELLEDDRVLIATYDAKFPMMTNPIFRLKTRDVDPVALLNEVASRIAGMCEEFEEEFSSAVG
;
A
#
# COMPACT_ATOMS: atom_id res chain seq x y z
N MET A 1 6.25 -11.86 0.33
CA MET A 1 4.88 -11.35 0.17
C MET A 1 4.14 -12.15 -0.89
N ASN A 2 2.87 -12.50 -0.63
CA ASN A 2 1.97 -13.08 -1.63
C ASN A 2 0.69 -12.23 -1.66
N VAL A 3 0.29 -11.77 -2.85
CA VAL A 3 -0.85 -10.86 -3.05
C VAL A 3 -1.80 -11.47 -4.07
N LYS A 4 -3.09 -11.49 -3.75
CA LYS A 4 -4.14 -11.95 -4.66
C LYS A 4 -5.06 -10.80 -5.04
N VAL A 5 -5.25 -10.62 -6.35
CA VAL A 5 -6.23 -9.65 -6.87
C VAL A 5 -7.64 -10.22 -6.69
N LEU A 6 -8.48 -9.52 -5.93
CA LEU A 6 -9.88 -9.89 -5.72
C LEU A 6 -10.83 -9.15 -6.67
N LYS A 7 -10.52 -7.88 -6.98
CA LYS A 7 -11.28 -7.03 -7.90
C LYS A 7 -10.33 -6.08 -8.60
N LYS A 8 -10.52 -5.88 -9.90
CA LYS A 8 -9.84 -4.86 -10.69
C LYS A 8 -10.80 -4.28 -11.72
N THR A 9 -11.05 -2.98 -11.65
CA THR A 9 -11.73 -2.18 -12.67
C THR A 9 -10.77 -1.08 -13.15
N ASP A 10 -11.28 -0.11 -13.92
CA ASP A 10 -10.48 1.02 -14.39
C ASP A 10 -10.14 2.01 -13.26
N ASP A 11 -10.95 2.04 -12.19
CA ASP A 11 -10.85 3.01 -11.08
C ASP A 11 -10.79 2.36 -9.68
N GLU A 12 -10.91 1.02 -9.57
CA GLU A 12 -10.99 0.32 -8.29
C GLU A 12 -10.15 -0.97 -8.27
N LEU A 13 -9.42 -1.20 -7.17
CA LEU A 13 -8.56 -2.36 -6.96
C LEU A 13 -8.72 -2.90 -5.54
N HIS A 14 -9.03 -4.19 -5.42
CA HIS A 14 -9.06 -4.91 -4.14
C HIS A 14 -7.99 -6.01 -4.14
N LEU A 15 -7.17 -6.05 -3.09
CA LEU A 15 -6.05 -6.98 -2.92
C LEU A 15 -6.14 -7.70 -1.59
N GLU A 16 -5.97 -9.01 -1.60
CA GLU A 16 -5.79 -9.84 -0.39
C GLU A 16 -4.30 -10.08 -0.18
N PHE A 17 -3.77 -9.67 0.99
CA PHE A 17 -2.35 -9.78 1.32
C PHE A 17 -2.11 -10.94 2.28
N PHE A 18 -1.34 -11.95 1.87
CA PHE A 18 -1.03 -13.11 2.71
C PHE A 18 0.26 -12.87 3.51
N GLY A 19 0.17 -13.04 4.84
CA GLY A 19 1.30 -12.91 5.76
C GLY A 19 1.69 -11.48 6.12
N GLU A 20 0.98 -10.48 5.58
CA GLU A 20 1.19 -9.07 5.89
C GLU A 20 0.17 -8.56 6.92
N SER A 21 0.54 -7.52 7.66
CA SER A 21 -0.26 -6.97 8.76
C SER A 21 -0.37 -5.45 8.69
N HIS A 22 -0.85 -4.84 9.78
CA HIS A 22 -1.11 -3.40 9.89
C HIS A 22 0.10 -2.52 9.58
N THR A 23 1.34 -2.95 9.83
CA THR A 23 2.52 -2.10 9.60
C THR A 23 2.64 -1.69 8.13
N LEU A 24 2.76 -2.68 7.22
CA LEU A 24 2.89 -2.43 5.78
C LEU A 24 1.64 -1.74 5.22
N LEU A 25 0.45 -2.26 5.59
CA LEU A 25 -0.80 -1.78 5.01
C LEU A 25 -1.18 -0.39 5.50
N ASN A 26 -0.81 -0.02 6.74
CA ASN A 26 -1.00 1.33 7.22
C ASN A 26 -0.03 2.30 6.56
N LEU A 27 1.24 1.93 6.38
CA LEU A 27 2.19 2.76 5.63
C LEU A 27 1.69 3.04 4.21
N LEU A 28 1.31 1.98 3.49
CA LEU A 28 0.76 2.09 2.15
C LEU A 28 -0.51 2.94 2.10
N ARG A 29 -1.42 2.75 3.06
CA ARG A 29 -2.64 3.56 3.18
C ARG A 29 -2.30 5.04 3.38
N THR A 30 -1.41 5.35 4.32
CA THR A 30 -1.02 6.74 4.62
C THR A 30 -0.46 7.41 3.38
N GLU A 31 0.50 6.78 2.72
CA GLU A 31 1.15 7.34 1.53
C GLU A 31 0.24 7.47 0.31
N LEU A 32 -0.73 6.58 0.16
CA LEU A 32 -1.76 6.70 -0.88
C LEU A 32 -2.72 7.86 -0.59
N LEU A 33 -3.06 8.11 0.67
CA LEU A 33 -4.00 9.17 1.04
C LEU A 33 -3.42 10.59 0.89
N GLU A 34 -2.10 10.73 0.76
CA GLU A 34 -1.44 11.99 0.40
C GLU A 34 -1.55 12.34 -1.09
N ASP A 35 -2.00 11.40 -1.93
CA ASP A 35 -2.15 11.61 -3.37
C ASP A 35 -3.59 12.06 -3.72
N ASP A 36 -3.73 13.26 -4.28
CA ASP A 36 -5.03 13.86 -4.67
C ASP A 36 -5.82 13.04 -5.70
N ARG A 37 -5.16 12.09 -6.40
CA ARG A 37 -5.79 11.14 -7.33
C ARG A 37 -6.48 10.00 -6.59
N VAL A 38 -6.21 9.79 -5.30
CA VAL A 38 -6.84 8.74 -4.49
C VAL A 38 -8.16 9.24 -3.90
N LEU A 39 -9.24 8.51 -4.19
CA LEU A 39 -10.56 8.76 -3.61
C LEU A 39 -10.76 7.96 -2.32
N ILE A 40 -10.26 6.72 -2.28
CA ILE A 40 -10.38 5.81 -1.14
C ILE A 40 -9.11 4.98 -1.05
N ALA A 41 -8.48 4.94 0.12
CA ALA A 41 -7.51 3.91 0.49
C ALA A 41 -7.81 3.42 1.91
N THR A 42 -8.13 2.13 2.03
CA THR A 42 -8.45 1.50 3.31
C THR A 42 -8.14 0.02 3.27
N TYR A 43 -8.10 -0.63 4.42
CA TYR A 43 -8.04 -2.07 4.49
C TYR A 43 -8.85 -2.58 5.67
N ASP A 44 -9.50 -3.73 5.49
CA ASP A 44 -10.23 -4.41 6.54
C ASP A 44 -9.49 -5.69 6.97
N ALA A 45 -9.37 -5.86 8.29
CA ALA A 45 -9.00 -7.13 8.90
C ALA A 45 -10.28 -7.79 9.41
N LYS A 46 -10.62 -8.99 8.93
CA LYS A 46 -11.80 -9.72 9.42
C LYS A 46 -11.54 -10.19 10.85
N PHE A 47 -12.36 -9.74 11.80
CA PHE A 47 -12.34 -10.27 13.17
C PHE A 47 -13.07 -11.62 13.22
N PRO A 48 -12.65 -12.64 14.02
CA PRO A 48 -11.57 -12.66 15.02
C PRO A 48 -10.23 -13.21 14.51
N MET A 49 -10.15 -13.67 13.26
CA MET A 49 -8.96 -14.28 12.69
C MET A 49 -8.30 -13.27 11.75
N MET A 50 -7.22 -12.62 12.21
CA MET A 50 -6.40 -11.70 11.40
C MET A 50 -5.59 -12.46 10.34
N THR A 51 -6.27 -13.13 9.42
CA THR A 51 -5.65 -13.76 8.27
C THR A 51 -6.08 -13.01 7.02
N ASN A 52 -5.07 -12.57 6.28
CA ASN A 52 -5.17 -12.03 4.93
C ASN A 52 -6.07 -10.79 4.79
N PRO A 53 -5.62 -9.63 5.28
CA PRO A 53 -6.35 -8.37 5.14
C PRO A 53 -6.65 -8.03 3.68
N ILE A 54 -7.81 -7.40 3.46
CA ILE A 54 -8.25 -6.93 2.14
C ILE A 54 -8.00 -5.43 2.06
N PHE A 55 -7.07 -5.04 1.20
CA PHE A 55 -6.80 -3.65 0.86
C PHE A 55 -7.73 -3.21 -0.28
N ARG A 56 -8.25 -1.99 -0.18
CA ARG A 56 -9.19 -1.40 -1.15
C ARG A 56 -8.68 -0.03 -1.54
N LEU A 57 -8.49 0.14 -2.84
CA LEU A 57 -8.05 1.38 -3.47
C LEU A 57 -9.09 1.81 -4.50
N LYS A 58 -9.49 3.08 -4.45
CA LYS A 58 -10.27 3.75 -5.49
C LYS A 58 -9.57 5.03 -5.92
N THR A 59 -9.48 5.26 -7.21
CA THR A 59 -8.75 6.37 -7.82
C THR A 59 -9.65 7.23 -8.70
N ARG A 60 -9.19 8.44 -9.03
CA ARG A 60 -9.80 9.36 -9.98
C ARG A 60 -8.96 9.39 -11.26
N ASP A 61 -9.55 8.98 -12.37
CA ASP A 61 -8.98 9.09 -13.72
C ASP A 61 -7.56 8.52 -13.90
N VAL A 62 -7.16 7.57 -13.04
CA VAL A 62 -5.87 6.88 -13.10
C VAL A 62 -6.04 5.40 -12.77
N ASP A 63 -5.32 4.53 -13.48
CA ASP A 63 -5.34 3.10 -13.20
C ASP A 63 -4.80 2.84 -11.78
N PRO A 64 -5.57 2.17 -10.90
CA PRO A 64 -5.20 1.98 -9.51
C PRO A 64 -3.97 1.07 -9.33
N VAL A 65 -3.67 0.18 -10.29
CA VAL A 65 -2.48 -0.67 -10.23
C VAL A 65 -1.23 0.15 -10.51
N ALA A 66 -1.26 1.01 -11.54
CA ALA A 66 -0.18 1.93 -11.85
C ALA A 66 0.13 2.86 -10.69
N LEU A 67 -0.91 3.50 -10.10
CA LEU A 67 -0.74 4.38 -8.96
C LEU A 67 -0.17 3.65 -7.73
N LEU A 68 -0.66 2.44 -7.45
CA LEU A 68 -0.17 1.64 -6.35
C LEU A 68 1.32 1.32 -6.49
N ASN A 69 1.78 0.97 -7.70
CA ASN A 69 3.19 0.71 -7.97
C ASN A 69 4.04 1.97 -7.79
N GLU A 70 3.57 3.12 -8.27
CA GLU A 70 4.24 4.41 -8.10
C GLU A 70 4.47 4.73 -6.61
N VAL A 71 3.42 4.61 -5.79
CA VAL A 71 3.51 4.87 -4.34
C VAL A 71 4.39 3.84 -3.63
N ALA A 72 4.28 2.56 -3.99
CA ALA A 72 5.14 1.52 -3.42
C ALA A 72 6.63 1.75 -3.73
N SER A 73 6.96 2.17 -4.95
CA SER A 73 8.33 2.53 -5.32
C SER A 73 8.83 3.76 -4.56
N ARG A 74 7.99 4.76 -4.33
CA ARG A 74 8.34 5.92 -3.51
C ARG A 74 8.66 5.51 -2.07
N ILE A 75 7.82 4.66 -1.46
CA ILE A 75 8.05 4.12 -0.12
C ILE A 75 9.39 3.38 -0.05
N ALA A 76 9.70 2.55 -1.04
CA ALA A 76 10.97 1.83 -1.08
C ALA A 76 12.16 2.81 -1.11
N GLY A 77 12.09 3.85 -1.94
CA GLY A 77 13.12 4.89 -1.99
C GLY A 77 13.29 5.65 -0.66
N MET A 78 12.20 5.96 0.05
CA MET A 78 12.27 6.59 1.37
C MET A 78 12.98 5.69 2.40
N CYS A 79 12.77 4.37 2.33
CA CYS A 79 13.46 3.42 3.19
C CYS A 79 14.96 3.34 2.87
N GLU A 80 15.31 3.33 1.58
CA GLU A 80 16.72 3.33 1.12
C GLU A 80 17.44 4.61 1.58
N GLU A 81 16.84 5.78 1.35
CA GLU A 81 17.39 7.07 1.79
C GLU A 81 17.59 7.10 3.31
N PHE A 82 16.61 6.62 4.07
CA PHE A 82 16.72 6.54 5.52
C PHE A 82 17.86 5.62 5.98
N GLU A 83 18.03 4.46 5.34
CA GLU A 83 19.09 3.51 5.67
C GLU A 83 20.49 4.10 5.41
N GLU A 84 20.67 4.81 4.29
CA GLU A 84 21.92 5.47 3.92
C GLU A 84 22.29 6.60 4.90
N GLU A 85 21.34 7.50 5.18
CA GLU A 85 21.55 8.62 6.09
C GLU A 85 21.79 8.14 7.54
N PHE A 86 21.01 7.15 7.98
CA PHE A 86 21.19 6.58 9.31
C PHE A 86 22.57 5.93 9.46
N SER A 87 22.98 5.11 8.49
CA SER A 87 24.28 4.44 8.49
C SER A 87 25.44 5.44 8.50
N SER A 88 25.31 6.55 7.76
CA SER A 88 26.31 7.63 7.72
C SER A 88 26.41 8.39 9.05
N ALA A 89 25.31 8.47 9.81
CA ALA A 89 25.28 9.18 11.09
C ALA A 89 25.80 8.33 12.27
N VAL A 90 25.69 7.00 12.21
CA VAL A 90 26.11 6.09 13.28
C VAL A 90 27.47 5.43 13.05
N GLY A 91 28.03 5.50 11.84
CA GLY A 91 29.37 5.04 11.47
C GLY A 91 30.46 6.08 11.76
#